data_AF-A0A2A2T9U8-F1
#
_entry.id   AF-A0A2A2T9U8-F1
#
_cell.length_a   1.000
_cell.length_b   1.000
_cell.length_c   1.000
_cell.angle_alpha   90.00
_cell.angle_beta   90.00
_cell.angle_gamma   90.00
#
_symmetry.space_group_name_H-M   'P 1'
#
loop_
_entity.id
_entity.type
_entity.pdbx_description
1 polymer ?
#
loop_
_entity_poly.entity_id
_entity_poly.type
_entity_poly.pdbx_seq_one_letter_code
_entity_poly.pdbx_strand_id
1 'polypeptide(L)'
;LIHYPQVVFKDGYGMQRLVQEKFERLNATLQAALEVNTLDAFRGVVRQGEFVALLPHSALVEARNDPTLAVRSLTEKNNLSSDNMPMTRRVVMVTTNDRLQIPPIRHFWQLVRESIPPQFDTVLRSAS
;
A
#
# COMPACT_ATOMS: atom_id res chain seq x y z
N LEU A 1 13.62 8.96 -2.58
CA LEU A 1 13.21 7.53 -2.63
C LEU A 1 14.41 6.63 -2.92
N ILE A 2 15.13 6.86 -4.02
CA ILE A 2 16.23 6.00 -4.51
C ILE A 2 17.52 5.98 -3.66
N HIS A 3 17.72 6.96 -2.78
CA HIS A 3 18.91 7.08 -1.94
C HIS A 3 18.76 6.46 -0.54
N TYR A 4 17.58 5.93 -0.22
CA TYR A 4 17.30 5.38 1.11
C TYR A 4 17.10 3.87 1.01
N PRO A 5 17.74 3.08 1.89
CA PRO A 5 17.48 1.66 1.96
C PRO A 5 16.01 1.41 2.30
N GLN A 6 15.40 0.48 1.57
CA GLN A 6 13.98 0.18 1.68
C GLN A 6 13.75 -1.02 2.59
N VAL A 7 12.78 -0.91 3.49
CA VAL A 7 12.12 -2.08 4.09
C VAL A 7 11.04 -2.52 3.12
N VAL A 8 11.03 -3.80 2.75
CA VAL A 8 10.07 -4.37 1.81
C VAL A 8 9.37 -5.58 2.42
N PHE A 9 8.25 -5.97 1.82
CA PHE A 9 7.64 -7.25 2.17
C PHE A 9 8.51 -8.39 1.64
N LYS A 10 8.44 -9.56 2.28
CA LYS A 10 9.05 -10.77 1.71
C LYS A 10 8.53 -11.10 0.31
N ASP A 11 9.30 -11.93 -0.38
CA ASP A 11 8.90 -12.49 -1.68
C ASP A 11 7.54 -13.22 -1.61
N GLY A 12 6.77 -13.07 -2.68
CA GLY A 12 5.39 -13.55 -2.81
C GLY A 12 4.30 -12.56 -2.34
N TYR A 13 4.65 -11.46 -1.67
CA TYR A 13 3.68 -10.42 -1.35
C TYR A 13 3.51 -9.46 -2.54
N GLY A 14 2.27 -9.30 -3.02
CA GLY A 14 1.97 -8.38 -4.13
C GLY A 14 2.40 -6.93 -3.91
N MET A 15 2.62 -6.51 -2.66
CA MET A 15 3.14 -5.18 -2.33
C MET A 15 4.61 -4.99 -2.69
N GLN A 16 5.46 -6.02 -2.54
CA GLN A 16 6.87 -5.93 -2.93
C GLN A 16 7.00 -5.72 -4.43
N ARG A 17 6.20 -6.46 -5.22
CA ARG A 17 6.11 -6.28 -6.67
C ARG A 17 5.77 -4.84 -7.07
N LEU A 18 4.81 -4.21 -6.39
CA LEU A 18 4.44 -2.81 -6.69
C LEU A 18 5.58 -1.82 -6.42
N VAL A 19 6.35 -2.05 -5.36
CA VAL A 19 7.53 -1.24 -5.04
C VAL A 19 8.62 -1.44 -6.09
N GLN A 20 8.92 -2.69 -6.43
CA GLN A 20 9.88 -3.06 -7.47
C GLN A 20 9.55 -2.42 -8.82
N GLU A 21 8.30 -2.56 -9.28
CA GLU A 21 7.83 -1.96 -10.54
C GLU A 21 8.01 -0.45 -10.59
N LYS A 22 7.91 0.26 -9.47
CA LYS A 22 8.12 1.71 -9.46
C LYS A 22 9.58 2.08 -9.53
N PHE A 23 10.45 1.35 -8.83
CA PHE A 23 11.89 1.57 -8.94
C PHE A 23 12.37 1.28 -10.36
N GLU A 24 11.86 0.22 -10.99
CA GLU A 24 12.09 -0.09 -12.41
C GLU A 24 11.63 1.04 -13.33
N ARG A 25 10.41 1.59 -13.14
CA ARG A 25 9.93 2.75 -13.91
C ARG A 25 10.77 4.01 -13.70
N LEU A 26 11.35 4.19 -12.53
CA LEU A 26 12.29 5.28 -12.23
C LEU A 26 13.70 5.00 -12.74
N ASN A 27 13.92 3.88 -13.45
CA ASN A 27 15.23 3.39 -13.88
C ASN A 27 16.25 3.36 -12.74
N ALA A 28 15.79 2.94 -11.56
CA ALA A 28 16.56 2.91 -10.33
C ALA A 28 16.57 1.51 -9.72
N THR A 29 17.67 1.14 -9.08
CA THR A 29 17.78 -0.14 -8.36
C THR A 29 17.10 -0.03 -7.00
N LEU A 30 16.16 -0.93 -6.72
CA LEU A 30 15.58 -1.07 -5.38
C LEU A 30 16.65 -1.61 -4.42
N GLN A 31 17.03 -0.79 -3.43
CA GLN A 31 17.90 -1.22 -2.34
C GLN A 31 17.08 -1.82 -1.20
N ALA A 32 16.63 -3.07 -1.36
CA ALA A 32 15.91 -3.81 -0.32
C ALA A 32 16.89 -4.22 0.79
N ALA A 33 16.89 -3.48 1.90
CA ALA A 33 17.81 -3.74 3.01
C ALA A 33 17.25 -4.73 4.04
N LEU A 34 15.92 -4.81 4.16
CA LEU A 34 15.26 -5.76 5.05
C LEU A 34 13.92 -6.20 4.49
N GLU A 35 13.64 -7.50 4.65
CA GLU A 35 12.34 -8.08 4.33
C GLU A 35 11.57 -8.45 5.60
N VAL A 36 10.33 -7.97 5.71
CA VAL A 36 9.46 -8.24 6.88
C VAL A 36 8.07 -8.69 6.44
N ASN A 37 7.31 -9.27 7.38
CA ASN A 37 6.02 -9.91 7.10
C ASN A 37 4.80 -9.22 7.72
N THR A 38 5.01 -8.28 8.64
CA THR A 38 3.92 -7.64 9.39
C THR A 38 4.08 -6.13 9.34
N LEU A 39 2.96 -5.41 9.30
CA LEU A 39 2.94 -3.94 9.34
C LEU A 39 3.60 -3.39 10.61
N ASP A 40 3.52 -4.14 11.70
CA ASP A 40 4.20 -3.80 12.95
C ASP A 40 5.72 -3.81 12.82
N ALA A 41 6.28 -4.85 12.18
CA ALA A 41 7.71 -4.94 11.93
C ALA A 41 8.21 -3.80 11.03
N PHE A 42 7.44 -3.39 10.01
CA PHE A 42 7.78 -2.22 9.20
C PHE A 42 7.97 -0.97 10.07
N ARG A 43 7.02 -0.69 10.96
CA ARG A 43 7.07 0.48 11.84
C ARG A 43 8.25 0.40 12.81
N GLY A 44 8.46 -0.76 13.42
CA GLY A 44 9.59 -0.96 14.34
C GLY A 44 10.94 -0.71 13.67
N VAL A 45 11.14 -1.24 12.47
CA VAL A 45 12.40 -1.11 11.72
C VAL A 45 12.61 0.31 11.22
N VAL A 46 11.58 0.94 10.65
CA VAL A 46 11.65 2.34 10.17
C VAL A 46 11.88 3.31 11.33
N ARG A 47 11.32 3.02 12.52
CA ARG A 47 11.52 3.86 13.71
C ARG A 47 12.96 3.81 14.23
N GLN A 48 13.60 2.64 14.16
CA GLN A 48 14.90 2.39 14.80
C GLN A 48 16.10 2.62 13.87
N GLY A 49 15.89 2.83 12.57
CA GLY A 49 16.96 2.99 11.60
C GLY A 49 16.62 3.95 10.47
N GLU A 50 17.60 4.21 9.61
CA GLU A 50 17.45 5.13 8.47
C GLU A 50 16.83 4.43 7.25
N PHE A 51 15.67 3.78 7.46
CA PHE A 51 14.97 3.05 6.41
C PHE A 51 13.68 3.75 5.98
N VAL A 52 13.26 3.48 4.75
CA VAL A 52 11.96 3.93 4.22
C VAL A 52 11.12 2.72 3.84
N ALA A 53 9.81 2.79 4.05
CA ALA A 53 8.87 1.77 3.62
C ALA A 53 7.76 2.39 2.75
N LEU A 54 7.45 1.74 1.63
CA LEU A 54 6.27 2.05 0.83
C LEU A 54 5.13 1.12 1.19
N LEU A 55 4.07 1.68 1.78
CA LEU A 55 2.93 0.93 2.29
C LEU A 55 1.62 1.42 1.65
N PRO A 56 0.61 0.55 1.51
CA PRO A 56 -0.70 0.98 1.05
C PRO A 56 -1.34 1.91 2.07
N HIS A 57 -2.24 2.79 1.63
CA HIS A 57 -2.86 3.79 2.50
C HIS A 57 -3.51 3.20 3.76
N SER A 58 -4.20 2.07 3.62
CA SER A 58 -4.85 1.37 4.74
C SER A 58 -3.87 0.87 5.80
N ALA A 59 -2.60 0.63 5.44
CA ALA A 59 -1.56 0.20 6.37
C ALA A 59 -0.89 1.38 7.11
N LEU A 60 -1.15 2.62 6.68
CA LEU A 60 -0.55 3.83 7.27
C LEU A 60 -1.35 4.37 8.46
N VAL A 61 -2.55 3.85 8.73
CA VAL A 61 -3.45 4.36 9.78
C VAL A 61 -2.75 4.42 11.13
N GLU A 62 -2.10 3.33 11.54
CA GLU A 62 -1.41 3.29 12.83
C GLU A 62 -0.10 4.08 12.80
N ALA A 63 0.60 4.14 11.66
CA ALA A 63 1.83 4.91 11.52
C ALA A 63 1.60 6.43 11.64
N ARG A 64 0.43 6.92 11.23
CA ARG A 64 0.04 8.34 11.37
C ARG A 64 -0.16 8.78 12.82
N ASN A 65 -0.44 7.83 13.71
CA ASN A 65 -0.62 8.09 15.13
C ASN A 65 0.69 7.99 15.92
N ASP A 66 1.79 7.59 15.27
CA ASP A 66 3.11 7.49 15.88
C ASP A 66 3.91 8.78 15.60
N PRO A 67 4.17 9.62 16.61
CA PRO A 67 4.89 10.88 16.42
C PRO A 67 6.36 10.69 16.02
N THR A 68 6.90 9.48 16.15
CA THR A 68 8.29 9.16 15.76
C THR A 68 8.42 8.79 14.28
N LEU A 69 7.31 8.67 13.56
CA LEU A 69 7.29 8.29 12.15
C LEU A 69 6.78 9.44 11.28
N ALA A 70 7.46 9.66 10.15
CA ALA A 70 7.00 10.59 9.13
C ALA A 70 6.30 9.83 8.00
N VAL A 71 5.03 10.14 7.75
CA VAL A 71 4.27 9.60 6.61
C VAL A 71 4.21 10.65 5.50
N ARG A 72 4.75 10.34 4.31
CA ARG A 72 4.74 11.23 3.15
C ARG A 72 3.98 10.61 1.98
N SER A 73 3.17 11.42 1.31
CA SER A 73 2.47 11.01 0.09
C SER A 73 3.42 11.02 -1.11
N LEU A 74 3.28 10.05 -2.01
CA LEU A 74 4.02 10.02 -3.28
C LEU A 74 3.44 10.98 -4.34
N THR A 75 2.26 11.54 -4.10
CA THR A 75 1.53 12.37 -5.10
C THR A 75 1.77 13.88 -4.97
N GLU A 76 2.52 14.32 -3.95
CA GLU A 76 2.79 15.73 -3.72
C GLU A 76 3.85 16.25 -4.71
N LYS A 77 3.36 16.91 -5.75
CA LYS A 77 4.03 17.85 -6.69
C LYS A 77 5.57 17.86 -6.68
N ASN A 78 6.16 17.03 -7.53
CA ASN A 78 7.32 17.49 -8.30
C ASN A 78 6.81 17.91 -9.68
N ASN A 79 6.73 19.22 -9.94
CA ASN A 79 6.41 19.83 -11.24
C ASN A 79 7.46 19.54 -12.34
N LEU A 80 8.24 18.47 -12.19
CA LEU A 80 9.45 18.17 -12.97
C LEU A 80 9.45 16.73 -13.53
N SER A 81 8.52 15.87 -13.13
CA SER A 81 8.47 14.48 -13.59
C SER A 81 7.04 14.07 -13.92
N SER A 82 6.80 13.78 -15.20
CA SER A 82 5.52 13.36 -15.79
C SER A 82 5.02 11.98 -15.32
N ASP A 83 5.75 11.28 -14.44
CA ASP A 83 5.39 9.93 -13.97
C ASP A 83 4.82 9.91 -12.54
N ASN A 84 3.85 10.81 -12.29
CA ASN A 84 3.15 10.92 -11.00
C ASN A 84 1.93 9.99 -10.90
N MET A 85 1.99 8.83 -11.56
CA MET A 85 0.87 7.89 -11.55
C MET A 85 0.71 7.24 -10.17
N PRO A 86 -0.51 7.24 -9.59
CA PRO A 86 -0.76 6.63 -8.29
C PRO A 86 -0.52 5.11 -8.35
N MET A 87 0.22 4.59 -7.37
CA MET A 87 0.34 3.14 -7.14
C MET A 87 -0.98 2.59 -6.61
N THR A 88 -1.84 2.10 -7.50
CA THR A 88 -3.11 1.51 -7.12
C THR A 88 -3.04 0.00 -7.10
N ARG A 89 -3.51 -0.60 -6.01
CA ARG A 89 -3.79 -2.04 -5.94
C ARG A 89 -5.30 -2.25 -5.92
N ARG A 90 -5.79 -3.22 -6.70
CA ARG A 90 -7.19 -3.65 -6.64
C ARG A 90 -7.31 -4.85 -5.70
N VAL A 91 -8.22 -4.74 -4.73
CA VAL A 91 -8.62 -5.85 -3.85
C VAL A 91 -10.00 -6.32 -4.30
N VAL A 92 -10.11 -7.61 -4.62
CA VAL A 92 -11.35 -8.23 -5.07
C VAL A 92 -11.67 -9.45 -4.21
N MET A 93 -12.95 -9.66 -3.91
CA MET A 93 -13.40 -10.94 -3.38
C MET A 93 -13.54 -11.92 -4.55
N VAL A 94 -12.91 -13.09 -4.43
CA VAL A 94 -13.02 -14.17 -5.42
C VAL A 94 -13.64 -15.38 -4.75
N THR A 95 -14.78 -15.82 -5.25
CA THR A 95 -15.44 -17.06 -4.86
C THR A 95 -16.19 -17.61 -6.06
N THR A 96 -16.47 -18.91 -6.04
CA THR A 96 -17.34 -19.53 -7.04
C THR A 96 -18.82 -19.28 -6.70
N ASN A 97 -19.70 -19.36 -7.70
CA ASN A 97 -21.12 -19.07 -7.49
C ASN A 97 -21.76 -20.04 -6.48
N ASP A 98 -21.43 -21.32 -6.57
CA ASP A 98 -21.87 -22.36 -5.64
C ASP A 98 -21.45 -22.05 -4.19
N ARG A 99 -20.19 -21.63 -3.99
CA ARG A 99 -19.68 -21.25 -2.66
C ARG A 99 -20.34 -19.99 -2.11
N LEU A 100 -20.74 -19.06 -2.97
CA LEU A 100 -21.47 -17.85 -2.54
C LEU A 100 -22.85 -18.20 -1.95
N GLN A 101 -23.42 -19.38 -2.25
CA GLN A 101 -24.69 -19.81 -1.66
C GLN A 101 -24.54 -20.36 -0.23
N ILE A 102 -23.32 -20.71 0.20
CA ILE A 102 -23.04 -21.22 1.54
C ILE A 102 -23.32 -20.11 2.56
N PRO A 103 -24.20 -20.31 3.58
CA PRO A 103 -24.72 -19.19 4.37
C PRO A 103 -23.65 -18.30 5.05
N PRO A 104 -22.58 -18.86 5.66
CA PRO A 104 -21.48 -18.03 6.17
C PRO A 104 -20.78 -17.17 5.11
N ILE A 105 -20.55 -17.71 3.90
CA ILE A 105 -19.86 -16.98 2.81
C ILE A 105 -20.76 -15.87 2.27
N ARG A 106 -22.05 -16.16 2.08
CA ARG A 106 -23.05 -15.16 1.66
C ARG A 106 -23.14 -14.01 2.66
N HIS A 107 -23.19 -14.35 3.94
CA HIS A 107 -23.27 -13.34 5.00
C HIS A 107 -22.01 -12.48 5.05
N PHE A 108 -20.82 -13.10 4.97
CA PHE A 108 -19.56 -12.36 4.88
C PHE A 108 -19.52 -11.42 3.66
N TRP A 109 -20.00 -11.87 2.49
CA TRP A 109 -20.11 -11.03 1.31
C TRP A 109 -21.01 -9.80 1.54
N GLN A 110 -22.15 -9.98 2.23
CA GLN A 110 -23.02 -8.86 2.60
C GLN A 110 -22.30 -7.87 3.53
N LEU A 111 -21.64 -8.38 4.59
CA LEU A 111 -20.86 -7.56 5.51
C LEU A 111 -19.78 -6.75 4.79
N VAL A 112 -19.05 -7.37 3.86
CA VAL A 112 -18.03 -6.69 3.06
C VAL A 112 -18.63 -5.57 2.22
N ARG A 113 -19.79 -5.81 1.57
CA ARG A 113 -20.48 -4.78 0.77
C ARG A 113 -21.00 -3.61 1.61
N GLU A 114 -21.42 -3.88 2.84
CA GLU A 114 -21.95 -2.87 3.77
C GLU A 114 -20.82 -2.07 4.44
N SER A 115 -19.71 -2.74 4.78
CA SER A 115 -18.62 -2.17 5.58
C SER A 115 -17.53 -1.51 4.74
N ILE A 116 -17.36 -1.94 3.50
CA ILE A 116 -16.43 -1.32 2.55
C ILE A 116 -17.27 -0.48 1.58
N PRO A 117 -17.53 0.81 1.89
CA PRO A 117 -18.19 1.69 0.95
C PRO A 117 -17.44 1.65 -0.40
N PRO A 118 -18.12 1.83 -1.54
CA PRO A 118 -17.48 1.96 -2.84
C PRO A 118 -16.63 3.24 -2.88
N GLN A 119 -15.48 3.23 -2.22
CA GLN A 119 -14.50 4.30 -2.21
C GLN A 119 -13.44 3.99 -3.26
N PHE A 120 -13.83 4.18 -4.51
CA PHE A 120 -12.88 4.40 -5.59
C PHE A 120 -13.44 5.56 -6.41
N ASP A 121 -13.26 6.81 -5.92
CA ASP A 121 -13.17 8.06 -6.72
C ASP A 121 -13.25 9.38 -5.91
N THR A 122 -13.26 9.37 -4.57
CA THR A 122 -13.43 10.64 -3.80
C THR A 122 -12.21 11.58 -3.82
N VAL A 123 -11.08 11.24 -4.45
CA VAL A 123 -9.93 12.16 -4.60
C VAL A 123 -10.02 13.02 -5.88
N LEU A 124 -11.03 12.82 -6.74
CA LEU A 124 -11.21 13.58 -7.99
C LEU A 124 -12.14 14.81 -7.89
N ARG A 125 -12.62 15.21 -6.70
CA ARG A 125 -13.61 16.32 -6.56
C ARG A 125 -13.23 17.49 -5.66
N SER A 126 -11.98 17.63 -5.23
CA SER A 126 -11.52 18.83 -4.52
C SER A 126 -10.59 19.73 -5.36
N ALA A 127 -10.59 19.53 -6.69
CA ALA A 127 -10.05 20.49 -7.64
C ALA A 127 -11.12 20.74 -8.74
N SER A 128 -12.12 21.55 -8.39
CA SER A 128 -12.96 22.27 -9.33
C SER A 128 -12.97 23.73 -8.90
#